data_AF-A0A383C655-F1
#
_entry.id   AF-A0A383C655-F1
#
_cell.length_a   1.000
_cell.length_b   1.000
_cell.length_c   1.000
_cell.angle_alpha   90.00
_cell.angle_beta   90.00
_cell.angle_gamma   90.00
#
_symmetry.space_group_name_H-M   'P 1'
#
loop_
_entity.id
_entity.type
_entity.pdbx_description
1 polymer ?
#
loop_
_entity_poly.entity_id
_entity_poly.type
_entity_poly.pdbx_seq_one_letter_code
_entity_poly.pdbx_strand_id
1 'polypeptide(L)'
;VNFLKSLAWAFLCITGGLKAADLERIKYNNPGLKVDLGVGLWAWPMPVDWDKDGDLDLLIDCPCKPYNGIWFFENPGGSKTPVFKAGKRVHASRRNIQVSWVDGKPRYLVPGAEVSADFTKTIKNYPKTRVEEHRKIRANQWKYVDF
;
A
#
# COMPACT_ATOMS: atom_id res chain seq x y z
N VAL A 1 -18.84 -60.48 -28.93
CA VAL A 1 -17.48 -60.36 -28.33
C VAL A 1 -16.83 -59.14 -29.00
N ASN A 2 -16.67 -57.93 -28.47
CA ASN A 2 -16.63 -57.35 -27.12
C ASN A 2 -17.14 -55.90 -27.23
N PHE A 3 -18.42 -55.65 -26.96
CA PHE A 3 -19.00 -54.29 -26.94
C PHE A 3 -19.30 -53.83 -25.50
N LEU A 4 -18.51 -54.33 -24.54
CA LEU A 4 -18.76 -54.19 -23.09
C LEU A 4 -17.47 -53.96 -22.29
N LYS A 5 -16.50 -53.24 -22.87
CA LYS A 5 -15.23 -52.90 -22.20
C LYS A 5 -14.86 -51.41 -22.29
N SER A 6 -15.85 -50.51 -22.20
CA SER A 6 -15.57 -49.07 -22.07
C SER A 6 -16.19 -48.41 -20.83
N LEU A 7 -16.74 -49.21 -19.91
CA LEU A 7 -17.35 -48.73 -18.67
C LEU A 7 -16.41 -48.98 -17.48
N ALA A 8 -15.32 -48.22 -17.33
CA ALA A 8 -14.48 -48.35 -16.13
C ALA A 8 -13.60 -47.16 -15.74
N TRP A 9 -13.64 -46.00 -16.42
CA TRP A 9 -12.69 -44.91 -16.12
C TRP A 9 -13.30 -43.50 -16.12
N ALA A 10 -14.52 -43.34 -15.63
CA ALA A 10 -15.16 -42.03 -15.58
C ALA A 10 -15.87 -41.70 -14.25
N PHE A 11 -15.44 -42.31 -13.13
CA PHE A 11 -16.03 -42.03 -11.82
C PHE A 11 -14.98 -41.97 -10.71
N LEU A 12 -14.02 -41.03 -10.82
CA LEU A 12 -13.33 -40.54 -9.62
C LEU A 12 -12.65 -39.19 -9.84
N CYS A 13 -13.41 -38.15 -10.13
CA CYS A 13 -12.96 -36.76 -9.97
C CYS A 13 -14.15 -35.87 -9.58
N ILE A 14 -14.89 -36.25 -8.55
CA ILE A 14 -15.57 -35.24 -7.72
C ILE A 14 -14.53 -34.85 -6.67
N THR A 15 -13.53 -34.09 -7.10
CA THR A 15 -12.72 -33.32 -6.15
C THR A 15 -13.67 -32.27 -5.59
N GLY A 16 -14.26 -32.56 -4.45
CA GLY A 16 -14.91 -31.55 -3.63
C GLY A 16 -13.88 -30.45 -3.41
N GLY A 17 -14.04 -29.34 -4.12
CA GLY A 17 -13.25 -28.14 -3.90
C GLY A 17 -13.60 -27.62 -2.51
N LEU A 18 -12.88 -28.09 -1.49
CA LEU A 18 -12.88 -27.45 -0.19
C LEU A 18 -12.43 -26.01 -0.45
N LYS A 19 -13.36 -25.06 -0.33
CA LYS A 19 -12.99 -23.66 -0.25
C LYS A 19 -12.01 -23.54 0.92
N ALA A 20 -10.82 -23.00 0.64
CA ALA A 20 -9.91 -22.62 1.71
C ALA A 20 -10.69 -21.76 2.71
N ALA A 21 -10.57 -22.06 4.00
CA ALA A 21 -11.21 -21.26 5.03
C ALA A 21 -10.76 -19.79 4.85
N ASP A 22 -11.73 -18.87 4.86
CA ASP A 22 -11.42 -17.45 4.79
C ASP A 22 -10.60 -17.07 6.01
N LEU A 23 -9.45 -16.43 5.79
CA LEU A 23 -8.61 -15.94 6.86
C LEU A 23 -9.20 -14.65 7.42
N GLU A 24 -9.90 -14.75 8.54
CA GLU A 24 -10.38 -13.57 9.27
C GLU A 24 -9.25 -12.94 10.09
N ARG A 25 -9.10 -11.63 9.95
CA ARG A 25 -8.10 -10.89 10.71
C ARG A 25 -8.59 -10.60 12.12
N ILE A 26 -7.81 -11.03 13.10
CA ILE A 26 -8.04 -10.69 14.52
C ILE A 26 -7.89 -9.18 14.70
N LYS A 27 -8.91 -8.55 15.29
CA LYS A 27 -8.90 -7.12 15.62
C LYS A 27 -8.03 -6.87 16.84
N TYR A 28 -7.39 -5.70 16.86
CA TYR A 28 -6.65 -5.25 18.03
C TYR A 28 -7.63 -5.02 19.20
N ASN A 29 -7.39 -5.67 20.35
CA ASN A 29 -8.29 -5.60 21.50
C ASN A 29 -8.09 -4.28 22.27
N ASN A 30 -8.67 -3.20 21.75
CA ASN A 30 -8.66 -1.89 22.39
C ASN A 30 -10.06 -1.24 22.31
N PRO A 31 -10.92 -1.43 23.33
CA PRO A 31 -12.26 -0.87 23.36
C PRO A 31 -12.32 0.66 23.28
N GLY A 32 -11.24 1.36 23.69
CA GLY A 32 -11.15 2.82 23.63
C GLY A 32 -10.61 3.36 22.30
N LEU A 33 -10.30 2.49 21.33
CA LEU A 33 -9.75 2.90 20.04
C LEU A 33 -10.83 3.61 19.21
N LYS A 34 -10.61 4.90 18.92
CA LYS A 34 -11.50 5.67 18.05
C LYS A 34 -11.28 5.36 16.57
N VAL A 35 -10.01 5.35 16.13
CA VAL A 35 -9.61 5.07 14.75
C VAL A 35 -8.31 4.26 14.74
N ASP A 36 -8.28 3.20 13.92
CA ASP A 36 -7.10 2.38 13.69
C ASP A 36 -6.31 2.94 12.50
N LEU A 37 -5.11 3.48 12.76
CA LEU A 37 -4.17 3.94 11.74
C LEU A 37 -3.24 2.81 11.25
N GLY A 38 -3.48 1.58 11.68
CA GLY A 38 -2.71 0.42 11.26
C GLY A 38 -2.90 0.13 9.78
N VAL A 39 -1.79 0.06 9.04
CA VAL A 39 -1.76 -0.37 7.63
C VAL A 39 -0.81 -1.53 7.36
N GLY A 40 -0.17 -2.09 8.39
CA GLY A 40 0.68 -3.30 8.31
C GLY A 40 2.14 -3.08 8.73
N LEU A 41 2.99 -4.06 8.40
CA LEU A 41 4.35 -4.23 8.96
C LEU A 41 5.43 -3.30 8.36
N TRP A 42 5.17 -2.68 7.20
CA TRP A 42 6.15 -1.85 6.47
C TRP A 42 5.49 -0.59 5.90
N ALA A 43 5.12 0.31 6.80
CA ALA A 43 4.49 1.58 6.47
C ALA A 43 5.50 2.63 5.99
N TRP A 44 5.18 3.34 4.92
CA TRP A 44 5.84 4.58 4.49
C TRP A 44 4.86 5.74 4.62
N PRO A 45 4.89 6.48 5.75
CA PRO A 45 4.02 7.63 5.97
C PRO A 45 4.49 8.83 5.14
N MET A 46 3.51 9.58 4.63
CA MET A 46 3.66 10.79 3.83
C MET A 46 2.67 11.83 4.37
N PRO A 47 3.09 12.72 5.27
CA PRO A 47 2.26 13.83 5.74
C PRO A 47 2.10 14.83 4.60
N VAL A 48 0.87 15.13 4.21
CA VAL A 48 0.56 16.03 3.09
C VAL A 48 -0.89 16.49 3.19
N ASP A 49 -1.16 17.74 2.85
CA ASP A 49 -2.51 18.23 2.60
C ASP A 49 -3.00 17.65 1.26
N TRP A 50 -3.76 16.54 1.30
CA TRP A 50 -4.14 15.82 0.08
C TRP A 50 -5.48 16.27 -0.47
N ASP A 51 -6.41 16.66 0.40
CA ASP A 51 -7.73 17.16 0.01
C ASP A 51 -7.76 18.69 -0.23
N LYS A 52 -6.68 19.40 0.12
CA LYS A 52 -6.43 20.84 -0.11
C LYS A 52 -7.27 21.73 0.82
N ASP A 53 -7.56 21.26 2.03
CA ASP A 53 -8.28 22.05 3.02
C ASP A 53 -7.36 22.92 3.90
N GLY A 54 -6.04 22.76 3.75
CA GLY A 54 -5.01 23.54 4.44
C GLY A 54 -4.49 22.89 5.72
N ASP A 55 -4.99 21.71 6.09
CA ASP A 55 -4.43 20.90 7.15
C ASP A 55 -3.58 19.74 6.61
N LEU A 56 -2.70 19.19 7.45
CA LEU A 56 -1.87 18.06 7.03
C LEU A 56 -2.61 16.75 7.29
N ASP A 57 -2.99 16.09 6.21
CA ASP A 57 -3.43 14.71 6.24
C ASP A 57 -2.27 13.71 6.36
N LEU A 58 -2.65 12.44 6.46
CA LEU A 58 -1.71 11.33 6.47
C LEU A 58 -2.01 10.33 5.35
N LEU A 59 -1.10 10.28 4.37
CA LEU A 59 -1.02 9.15 3.44
C LEU A 59 -0.04 8.11 3.98
N ILE A 60 -0.37 6.82 3.85
CA ILE A 60 0.53 5.74 4.23
C ILE A 60 0.54 4.66 3.16
N ASP A 61 1.71 4.41 2.56
CA ASP A 61 1.92 3.25 1.69
C ASP A 61 2.32 2.02 2.53
N CYS A 62 1.73 0.87 2.22
CA CYS A 62 2.19 -0.41 2.76
C CYS A 62 2.15 -1.47 1.65
N PRO A 63 3.29 -2.13 1.34
CA PRO A 63 3.37 -3.15 0.30
C PRO A 63 2.95 -4.54 0.80
N CYS A 64 2.82 -4.69 2.13
CA CYS A 64 2.57 -5.98 2.75
C CYS A 64 1.09 -6.33 2.72
N LYS A 65 0.82 -7.62 2.64
CA LYS A 65 -0.51 -8.16 2.87
C LYS A 65 -0.84 -8.09 4.37
N PRO A 66 -2.11 -7.88 4.74
CA PRO A 66 -3.30 -7.88 3.88
C PRO A 66 -3.58 -6.54 3.17
N TYR A 67 -3.01 -5.42 3.63
CA TYR A 67 -3.42 -4.08 3.19
C TYR A 67 -3.00 -3.70 1.76
N ASN A 68 -1.76 -4.01 1.38
CA ASN A 68 -1.16 -3.77 0.05
C ASN A 68 -1.75 -2.58 -0.73
N GLY A 69 -1.44 -1.36 -0.27
CA GLY A 69 -2.01 -0.15 -0.83
C GLY A 69 -1.50 1.12 -0.17
N ILE A 70 -1.82 2.24 -0.81
CA ILE A 70 -1.74 3.58 -0.23
C ILE A 70 -3.09 3.86 0.43
N TRP A 71 -3.04 4.27 1.69
CA TRP A 71 -4.19 4.58 2.53
C TRP A 71 -4.16 6.06 2.89
N PHE A 72 -5.34 6.68 2.82
CA PHE A 72 -5.56 8.06 3.18
C PHE A 72 -6.32 8.17 4.48
N PHE A 73 -5.77 8.93 5.41
CA PHE A 73 -6.38 9.29 6.68
C PHE A 73 -6.55 10.79 6.69
N GLU A 74 -7.80 11.22 6.57
CA GLU A 74 -8.21 12.62 6.57
C GLU A 74 -8.08 13.18 7.99
N ASN A 75 -7.41 14.32 8.11
CA ASN A 75 -7.40 15.10 9.32
C ASN A 75 -8.64 16.03 9.29
N PRO A 76 -9.54 15.99 10.28
CA PRO A 76 -10.72 16.86 10.29
C PRO A 76 -10.42 18.29 10.79
N GLY A 77 -9.15 18.64 11.02
CA GLY A 77 -8.73 19.91 11.59
C GLY A 77 -9.08 20.12 13.07
N GLY A 78 -8.91 21.38 13.51
CA GLY A 78 -9.42 21.87 14.81
C GLY A 78 -8.57 21.57 16.05
N SER A 79 -7.45 20.84 15.94
CA SER A 79 -6.55 20.56 17.07
C SER A 79 -5.11 20.31 16.62
N LYS A 80 -4.14 20.52 17.53
CA LYS A 80 -2.74 20.10 17.34
C LYS A 80 -2.57 18.56 17.38
N THR A 81 -3.55 17.86 17.95
CA THR A 81 -3.58 16.39 18.04
C THR A 81 -4.97 15.90 17.59
N PRO A 82 -5.26 15.98 16.29
CA PRO A 82 -6.57 15.61 15.76
C PRO A 82 -6.76 14.09 15.79
N VAL A 83 -8.02 13.67 15.89
CA VAL A 83 -8.41 12.27 15.66
C VAL A 83 -8.74 12.16 14.18
N PHE A 84 -7.84 11.55 13.41
CA PHE A 84 -8.03 11.27 11.99
C PHE A 84 -9.31 10.47 11.74
N LYS A 85 -9.85 10.58 10.53
CA LYS A 85 -10.95 9.73 10.05
C LYS A 85 -10.44 8.34 9.67
N ALA A 86 -11.36 7.40 9.52
CA ALA A 86 -11.05 6.04 9.12
C ALA A 86 -10.34 6.01 7.75
N GLY A 87 -9.31 5.17 7.66
CA GLY A 87 -8.46 5.07 6.47
C GLY A 87 -9.23 4.61 5.23
N LYS A 88 -9.03 5.31 4.11
CA LYS A 88 -9.58 4.96 2.80
C LYS A 88 -8.44 4.46 1.91
N ARG A 89 -8.59 3.31 1.27
CA ARG A 89 -7.59 2.83 0.30
C ARG A 89 -7.74 3.60 -1.01
N VAL A 90 -6.66 4.24 -1.46
CA VAL A 90 -6.71 5.17 -2.59
C VAL A 90 -5.91 4.70 -3.80
N HIS A 91 -4.88 3.87 -3.58
CA HIS A 91 -4.08 3.33 -4.67
C HIS A 91 -3.46 1.98 -4.27
N ALA A 92 -2.98 1.22 -5.27
CA ALA A 92 -2.09 0.08 -5.04
C ALA A 92 -0.74 0.55 -4.48
N SER A 93 -0.03 -0.33 -3.77
CA SER A 93 1.21 0.08 -3.10
C SER A 93 2.28 0.52 -4.09
N ARG A 94 3.00 1.59 -3.75
CA ARG A 94 4.18 2.06 -4.46
C ARG A 94 5.41 1.92 -3.59
N ARG A 95 5.94 0.70 -3.53
CA ARG A 95 7.03 0.31 -2.64
C ARG A 95 8.15 1.36 -2.52
N ASN A 96 8.47 1.76 -1.29
CA ASN A 96 9.44 2.79 -0.93
C ASN A 96 9.10 4.21 -1.39
N ILE A 97 7.82 4.52 -1.65
CA ILE A 97 7.42 5.88 -1.94
C ILE A 97 7.80 6.80 -0.77
N GLN A 98 8.24 8.01 -1.11
CA GLN A 98 8.58 9.07 -0.18
C GLN A 98 7.97 10.38 -0.65
N VAL A 99 7.66 11.26 0.29
CA VAL A 99 7.32 12.65 -0.01
C VAL A 99 8.55 13.52 0.19
N SER A 100 8.76 14.46 -0.73
CA SER A 100 9.69 15.59 -0.61
C SER A 100 8.91 16.87 -0.91
N TRP A 101 9.34 17.99 -0.37
CA TRP A 101 8.68 19.28 -0.56
C TRP A 101 9.56 20.15 -1.45
N VAL A 102 8.99 20.73 -2.50
CA VAL A 102 9.71 21.63 -3.42
C VAL A 102 8.79 22.80 -3.70
N ASP A 103 9.24 24.03 -3.41
CA ASP A 103 8.45 25.26 -3.55
C ASP A 103 7.06 25.18 -2.86
N GLY A 104 7.02 24.59 -1.67
CA GLY A 104 5.79 24.39 -0.91
C GLY A 104 4.83 23.34 -1.49
N LYS A 105 5.24 22.58 -2.52
CA LYS A 105 4.42 21.54 -3.14
C LYS A 105 4.96 20.13 -2.84
N PRO A 106 4.09 19.15 -2.55
CA PRO A 106 4.52 17.78 -2.35
C PRO A 106 4.95 17.14 -3.67
N ARG A 107 6.09 16.45 -3.64
CA ARG A 107 6.65 15.64 -4.73
C ARG A 107 6.80 14.21 -4.23
N TYR A 108 6.24 13.27 -4.97
CA TYR A 108 6.24 11.85 -4.58
C TYR A 108 7.32 11.11 -5.35
N LEU A 109 8.19 10.43 -4.63
CA LEU A 109 9.38 9.81 -5.19
C LEU A 109 9.38 8.32 -4.92
N VAL A 110 9.68 7.55 -5.96
CA VAL A 110 10.04 6.14 -5.88
C VAL A 110 11.47 6.00 -6.43
N PRO A 111 12.13 4.85 -6.26
CA PRO A 111 13.47 4.68 -6.82
C PRO A 111 13.58 5.03 -8.30
N GLY A 112 14.39 6.05 -8.61
CA GLY A 112 14.67 6.53 -9.97
C GLY A 112 13.51 7.20 -10.72
N ALA A 113 12.41 7.53 -10.04
CA ALA A 113 11.28 8.20 -10.69
C ALA A 113 10.46 9.06 -9.73
N GLU A 114 9.79 10.05 -10.30
CA GLU A 114 8.74 10.81 -9.65
C GLU A 114 7.36 10.27 -10.01
N VAL A 115 6.43 10.36 -9.08
CA VAL A 115 5.04 9.94 -9.20
C VAL A 115 4.13 11.16 -9.11
N SER A 116 3.12 11.23 -9.97
CA SER A 116 2.11 12.30 -9.90
C SER A 116 1.28 12.22 -8.62
N ALA A 117 0.67 13.33 -8.21
CA ALA A 117 -0.09 13.42 -6.96
C ALA A 117 -1.36 12.54 -6.89
N ASP A 118 -1.88 12.13 -8.04
CA ASP A 118 -2.98 11.16 -8.18
C ASP A 118 -2.47 9.70 -8.27
N PHE A 119 -1.16 9.50 -8.18
CA PHE A 119 -0.46 8.23 -8.31
C PHE A 119 -0.62 7.51 -9.66
N THR A 120 -1.15 8.16 -10.69
CA THR A 120 -1.43 7.51 -11.98
C THR A 120 -0.23 7.52 -12.94
N LYS A 121 0.64 8.54 -12.85
CA LYS A 121 1.78 8.72 -13.75
C LYS A 121 3.10 8.53 -13.02
N THR A 122 4.10 8.06 -13.74
CA THR A 122 5.47 7.90 -13.23
C THR A 122 6.46 8.39 -14.28
N ILE A 123 7.32 9.32 -13.88
CA ILE A 123 8.28 9.99 -14.74
C ILE A 123 9.67 9.60 -14.24
N LYS A 124 10.42 8.86 -15.04
CA LYS A 124 11.81 8.51 -14.69
C LYS A 124 12.67 9.77 -14.68
N ASN A 125 13.41 9.96 -13.60
CA ASN A 125 14.33 11.08 -13.41
C ASN A 125 15.78 10.62 -13.20
N TYR A 126 16.04 9.31 -13.14
CA TYR A 126 17.39 8.77 -13.00
C TYR A 126 17.54 7.44 -13.79
N PRO A 127 18.71 7.17 -14.39
CA PRO A 127 18.89 6.01 -15.27
C PRO A 127 18.86 4.65 -14.55
N LYS A 128 19.17 4.61 -13.24
CA LYS A 128 19.23 3.39 -12.43
C LYS A 128 18.42 3.53 -11.14
N THR A 129 17.65 2.52 -10.77
CA THR A 129 16.89 2.55 -9.49
C THR A 129 17.73 2.13 -8.28
N ARG A 130 18.91 1.55 -8.52
CA ARG A 130 19.84 1.10 -7.50
C ARG A 130 21.22 1.70 -7.78
N VAL A 131 21.59 2.67 -6.96
CA VAL A 131 22.87 3.39 -7.08
C VAL A 131 24.01 2.51 -6.59
N GLU A 132 23.83 1.88 -5.42
CA GLU A 132 24.83 1.00 -4.80
C GLU A 132 24.54 -0.48 -5.05
N GLU A 133 25.57 -1.26 -5.39
CA GLU A 133 25.49 -2.71 -5.54
C GLU A 133 25.66 -3.44 -4.19
N HIS A 134 24.66 -3.32 -3.32
CA HIS A 134 24.65 -4.06 -2.05
C HIS A 134 23.78 -5.33 -2.12
N ARG A 135 24.24 -6.46 -1.58
CA ARG A 135 23.51 -7.75 -1.66
C ARG A 135 22.07 -7.69 -1.11
N LYS A 136 21.81 -6.86 -0.09
CA LYS A 136 20.48 -6.71 0.53
C LYS A 136 20.19 -5.24 0.81
N ILE A 137 19.33 -4.62 0.00
CA ILE A 137 18.77 -3.29 0.26
C ILE A 137 17.34 -3.50 0.76
N ARG A 138 17.09 -3.18 2.03
CA ARG A 138 15.76 -3.35 2.65
C ARG A 138 14.83 -2.17 2.36
N ALA A 139 15.38 -0.97 2.37
CA ALA A 139 14.70 0.28 2.05
C ALA A 139 15.51 0.99 0.97
N ASN A 140 14.91 1.18 -0.21
CA ASN A 140 15.50 1.94 -1.29
C ASN A 140 14.66 3.22 -1.42
N GLN A 141 15.01 4.24 -0.65
CA GLN A 141 14.21 5.46 -0.49
C GLN A 141 14.92 6.62 -1.17
N TRP A 142 14.17 7.40 -1.92
CA TRP A 142 14.69 8.51 -2.72
C TRP A 142 14.01 9.79 -2.27
N LYS A 143 14.79 10.83 -2.02
CA LYS A 143 14.32 12.15 -1.58
C LYS A 143 15.10 13.21 -2.33
N TYR A 144 14.48 14.35 -2.55
CA TYR A 144 15.24 15.54 -2.94
C TYR A 144 15.97 16.08 -1.70
N VAL A 145 17.24 16.40 -1.88
CA VAL A 145 18.12 17.03 -0.90
C VAL A 145 18.55 18.32 -1.60
N ASP A 146 18.37 19.45 -0.92
CA ASP A 146 18.59 20.81 -1.45
C ASP A 146 17.43 21.32 -2.32
N PHE A 147 16.53 22.06 -1.66
CA PHE A 147 15.48 22.87 -2.27
C PHE A 147 15.36 24.18 -1.48
#